data_AF-A0A2T6KA78-F1
#
_entry.id   AF-A0A2T6KA78-F1
#
_cell.length_a   1.000
_cell.length_b   1.000
_cell.length_c   1.000
_cell.angle_alpha   90.00
_cell.angle_beta   90.00
_cell.angle_gamma   90.00
#
_symmetry.space_group_name_H-M   'P 1'
#
loop_
_entity.id
_entity.type
_entity.pdbx_description
1 polymer ?
#
loop_
_entity_poly.entity_id
_entity_poly.type
_entity_poly.pdbx_seq_one_letter_code
_entity_poly.pdbx_strand_id
1 'polypeptide(L)'
;MQKLSTNSKQAQEIREELTLVFMPMMNPDASEADKRRNSMTWDEVLYNFPQLTGTTPSWNYLDRGISQSYNYGENPGFDVNRDFNPNLNYVPEAQDFPGASNTPGWFITPESQTTRDVYKSLKDEYGNVDVFIDLHHQGMYYVEGTDDEVTLSLSAQFVPDPNTSEGAKYAEYAENYRYDYSRQLNVAAYNELQSYGNSKFTNISLYSQGLDLPGTALGSYALNGSGTVLFEVRGQTQMMGQKEKGQLVKSVEQGLTGIIEAVADGSVETLNPEDYDNIPLTSNKPTN
;
A
#
# COMPACT_ATOMS: atom_id res chain seq x y z
N MET A 1 5.07 8.39 -15.73
CA MET A 1 4.83 9.81 -16.11
C MET A 1 5.18 10.15 -17.56
N GLN A 2 6.40 9.87 -18.07
CA GLN A 2 6.75 10.24 -19.46
C GLN A 2 5.79 9.69 -20.53
N LYS A 3 5.28 8.46 -20.36
CA LYS A 3 4.28 7.87 -21.29
C LYS A 3 2.95 8.64 -21.27
N LEU A 4 2.50 9.05 -20.08
CA LEU A 4 1.24 9.76 -19.83
C LEU A 4 1.31 11.25 -20.19
N SER A 5 2.48 11.82 -20.49
CA SER A 5 2.61 13.23 -20.92
C SER A 5 2.74 13.36 -22.44
N THR A 6 2.63 12.27 -23.19
CA THR A 6 2.73 12.30 -24.66
C THR A 6 1.43 12.70 -25.34
N ASN A 7 1.50 13.02 -26.64
CA ASN A 7 0.33 13.27 -27.49
C ASN A 7 -0.17 11.98 -28.18
N SER A 8 0.15 10.79 -27.65
CA SER A 8 -0.49 9.58 -28.16
C SER A 8 -1.98 9.62 -27.84
N LYS A 9 -2.79 9.01 -28.72
CA LYS A 9 -4.24 8.89 -28.53
C LYS A 9 -4.57 8.29 -27.16
N GLN A 10 -3.92 7.18 -26.82
CA GLN A 10 -4.07 6.49 -25.55
C GLN A 10 -3.76 7.39 -24.34
N ALA A 11 -2.67 8.17 -24.39
CA ALA A 11 -2.32 9.05 -23.29
C ALA A 11 -3.29 10.23 -23.15
N GLN A 12 -3.95 10.65 -24.25
CA GLN A 12 -5.03 11.64 -24.20
C GLN A 12 -6.28 11.05 -23.56
N GLU A 13 -6.72 9.88 -24.00
CA GLU A 13 -7.88 9.17 -23.45
C GLU A 13 -7.72 8.94 -21.94
N ILE A 14 -6.56 8.45 -21.48
CA ILE A 14 -6.30 8.28 -20.04
C ILE A 14 -6.43 9.60 -19.26
N ARG A 15 -5.96 10.73 -19.82
CA ARG A 15 -6.03 12.04 -19.14
C ARG A 15 -7.42 12.68 -19.20
N GLU A 16 -8.27 12.23 -20.11
CA GLU A 16 -9.67 12.67 -20.21
C GLU A 16 -10.54 11.91 -19.20
N GLU A 17 -10.24 10.63 -18.98
CA GLU A 17 -11.02 9.76 -18.08
C GLU A 17 -10.52 9.75 -16.63
N LEU A 18 -9.22 9.95 -16.39
CA LEU A 18 -8.62 9.79 -15.06
C LEU A 18 -7.91 11.04 -14.54
N THR A 19 -8.13 11.33 -13.26
CA THR A 19 -7.23 12.19 -12.47
C THR A 19 -6.20 11.32 -11.74
N LEU A 20 -4.93 11.45 -12.11
CA LEU A 20 -3.83 10.70 -11.49
C LEU A 20 -3.03 11.58 -10.55
N VAL A 21 -3.00 11.20 -9.26
CA VAL A 21 -2.21 11.85 -8.22
C VAL A 21 -1.06 10.95 -7.81
N PHE A 22 0.15 11.51 -7.78
CA PHE A 22 1.36 10.77 -7.42
C PHE A 22 2.06 11.47 -6.25
N MET A 23 2.36 10.71 -5.19
CA MET A 23 3.09 11.17 -4.01
C MET A 23 4.45 10.45 -3.92
N PRO A 24 5.49 10.96 -4.60
CA PRO A 24 6.82 10.38 -4.51
C PRO A 24 7.38 10.56 -3.10
N MET A 25 8.15 9.58 -2.64
CA MET A 25 8.93 9.68 -1.39
C MET A 25 8.07 10.17 -0.22
N MET A 26 6.97 9.45 0.06
CA MET A 26 6.03 9.77 1.16
C MET A 26 6.75 9.90 2.52
N ASN A 27 7.86 9.20 2.70
CA ASN A 27 8.70 9.22 3.91
C ASN A 27 10.12 9.71 3.56
N PRO A 28 10.29 11.03 3.30
CA PRO A 28 11.52 11.56 2.71
C PRO A 28 12.71 11.53 3.68
N ASP A 29 12.48 11.76 4.97
CA ASP A 29 13.54 11.75 5.98
C ASP A 29 14.12 10.35 6.21
N ALA A 30 13.28 9.32 6.19
CA ALA A 30 13.71 7.93 6.23
C ALA A 30 14.48 7.55 4.96
N SER A 31 14.05 8.06 3.80
CA SER A 31 14.72 7.84 2.52
C SER A 31 16.13 8.46 2.50
N GLU A 32 16.27 9.69 2.99
CA GLU A 32 17.57 10.38 3.08
C GLU A 32 18.51 9.73 4.12
N ALA A 33 17.95 9.19 5.21
CA ALA A 33 18.71 8.53 6.27
C ALA A 33 18.95 7.02 6.04
N ASP A 34 18.48 6.47 4.92
CA ASP A 34 18.52 5.03 4.59
C ASP A 34 17.96 4.15 5.72
N LYS A 35 16.79 4.54 6.23
CA LYS A 35 16.06 3.80 7.27
C LYS A 35 14.59 3.60 6.88
N ARG A 36 13.89 2.74 7.62
CA ARG A 36 12.48 2.41 7.36
C ARG A 36 11.49 3.36 8.01
N ARG A 37 11.76 3.74 9.26
CA ARG A 37 10.87 4.61 10.03
C ARG A 37 11.28 6.06 9.81
N ASN A 38 10.34 6.99 9.94
CA ASN A 38 10.65 8.41 9.93
C ASN A 38 11.52 8.78 11.15
N SER A 39 11.75 10.06 11.39
CA SER A 39 12.65 10.62 12.41
C SER A 39 11.91 11.49 13.41
N MET A 40 10.58 11.50 13.36
CA MET A 40 9.75 12.22 14.30
C MET A 40 9.94 11.62 15.70
N THR A 41 10.25 12.46 16.66
CA THR A 41 10.44 12.10 18.07
C THR A 41 9.12 12.11 18.84
N TRP A 42 9.09 11.42 19.98
CA TRP A 42 7.92 11.47 20.86
C TRP A 42 7.71 12.86 21.47
N ASP A 43 8.77 13.62 21.74
CA ASP A 43 8.67 15.00 22.23
C ASP A 43 7.98 15.91 21.20
N GLU A 44 8.24 15.72 19.90
CA GLU A 44 7.50 16.41 18.83
C GLU A 44 6.03 16.00 18.77
N VAL A 45 5.70 14.73 19.05
CA VAL A 45 4.30 14.31 19.21
C VAL A 45 3.65 15.05 20.36
N LEU A 46 4.28 15.10 21.54
CA LEU A 46 3.72 15.80 22.71
C LEU A 46 3.58 17.31 22.48
N TYR A 47 4.49 17.90 21.70
CA TYR A 47 4.38 19.30 21.29
C TYR A 47 3.17 19.57 20.40
N ASN A 48 2.93 18.71 19.40
CA ASN A 48 1.82 18.86 18.44
C ASN A 48 0.47 18.36 18.98
N PHE A 49 0.50 17.39 19.90
CA PHE A 49 -0.65 16.72 20.49
C PHE A 49 -0.53 16.74 22.03
N PRO A 50 -0.64 17.93 22.68
CA PRO A 50 -0.43 18.07 24.11
C PRO A 50 -1.40 17.24 24.96
N GLN A 51 -2.57 16.86 24.42
CA GLN A 51 -3.52 15.96 25.07
C GLN A 51 -2.95 14.54 25.31
N LEU A 52 -1.85 14.17 24.64
CA LEU A 52 -1.17 12.90 24.82
C LEU A 52 -0.11 12.93 25.94
N THR A 53 0.02 14.05 26.67
CA THR A 53 0.98 14.14 27.78
C THR A 53 0.73 13.04 28.82
N GLY A 54 1.78 12.29 29.17
CA GLY A 54 1.71 11.19 30.12
C GLY A 54 1.27 9.84 29.53
N THR A 55 0.99 9.78 28.22
CA THR A 55 0.72 8.51 27.52
C THR A 55 2.01 7.75 27.24
N THR A 56 1.89 6.43 27.11
CA THR A 56 2.96 5.60 26.57
C THR A 56 3.01 5.80 25.05
N PRO A 57 4.20 5.92 24.42
CA PRO A 57 4.31 6.02 22.98
C PRO A 57 3.56 4.89 22.24
N SER A 58 3.06 5.18 21.04
CA SER A 58 2.34 4.20 20.23
C SER A 58 3.22 3.00 19.88
N TRP A 59 2.60 1.84 19.67
CA TRP A 59 3.33 0.58 19.41
C TRP A 59 4.20 0.62 18.14
N ASN A 60 3.85 1.48 17.17
CA ASN A 60 4.61 1.66 15.93
C ASN A 60 5.78 2.65 16.07
N TYR A 61 5.94 3.29 17.22
CA TYR A 61 7.12 4.07 17.58
C TYR A 61 8.25 3.15 18.04
N LEU A 62 9.43 3.31 17.46
CA LEU A 62 10.63 2.60 17.86
C LEU A 62 11.69 3.60 18.30
N ASP A 63 12.08 3.48 19.56
CA ASP A 63 13.05 4.34 20.25
C ASP A 63 14.21 3.55 20.87
N ARG A 64 14.39 2.30 20.42
CA ARG A 64 15.34 1.38 21.02
C ARG A 64 15.85 0.34 20.04
N GLY A 65 17.07 -0.09 20.32
CA GLY A 65 17.70 -1.21 19.64
C GLY A 65 18.06 -0.92 18.18
N ILE A 66 18.53 -1.97 17.51
CA ILE A 66 18.93 -1.93 16.10
C ILE A 66 17.89 -2.69 15.28
N SER A 67 17.37 -2.06 14.23
CA SER A 67 16.47 -2.69 13.27
C SER A 67 16.93 -2.30 11.86
N GLN A 68 17.10 -3.31 10.99
CA GLN A 68 17.59 -3.13 9.61
C GLN A 68 18.90 -2.29 9.56
N SER A 69 19.87 -2.65 10.40
CA SER A 69 21.17 -1.96 10.52
C SER A 69 21.12 -0.52 11.03
N TYR A 70 19.96 -0.03 11.47
CA TYR A 70 19.79 1.33 12.00
C TYR A 70 19.53 1.33 13.51
N ASN A 71 20.20 2.21 14.27
CA ASN A 71 20.04 2.33 15.72
C ASN A 71 18.93 3.33 16.08
N TYR A 72 17.75 2.81 16.42
CA TYR A 72 16.60 3.62 16.79
C TYR A 72 16.66 4.16 18.21
N GLY A 73 17.63 3.72 19.03
CA GLY A 73 17.92 4.37 20.32
C GLY A 73 18.60 5.74 20.18
N GLU A 74 19.23 6.01 19.04
CA GLU A 74 19.90 7.29 18.76
C GLU A 74 19.05 8.22 17.88
N ASN A 75 18.28 7.65 16.95
CA ASN A 75 17.36 8.38 16.09
C ASN A 75 16.04 7.60 15.97
N PRO A 76 15.09 7.87 16.88
CA PRO A 76 13.84 7.12 16.98
C PRO A 76 12.88 7.49 15.82
N GLY A 77 11.76 6.76 15.72
CA GLY A 77 10.77 7.08 14.71
C GLY A 77 9.61 6.11 14.59
N PHE A 78 8.67 6.42 13.71
CA PHE A 78 7.44 5.66 13.50
C PHE A 78 7.50 4.79 12.25
N ASP A 79 6.98 3.57 12.33
CA ASP A 79 6.50 2.89 11.11
C ASP A 79 5.24 3.64 10.64
N VAL A 80 5.43 4.50 9.63
CA VAL A 80 4.39 5.40 9.11
C VAL A 80 3.22 4.63 8.48
N ASN A 81 3.45 3.43 7.94
CA ASN A 81 2.39 2.58 7.39
C ASN A 81 1.62 1.82 8.48
N ARG A 82 1.62 2.33 9.71
CA ARG A 82 0.80 1.86 10.85
C ARG A 82 0.05 3.00 11.54
N ASP A 83 0.11 4.19 10.95
CA ASP A 83 -0.42 5.42 11.54
C ASP A 83 -1.61 6.02 10.77
N PHE A 84 -2.36 5.18 10.05
CA PHE A 84 -3.59 5.58 9.37
C PHE A 84 -4.80 5.20 10.22
N ASN A 85 -5.92 5.91 10.07
CA ASN A 85 -7.16 5.59 10.75
C ASN A 85 -8.34 5.58 9.75
N PRO A 86 -9.22 4.55 9.76
CA PRO A 86 -10.41 4.54 8.92
C PRO A 86 -11.35 5.73 9.18
N ASN A 87 -11.37 6.29 10.39
CA ASN A 87 -11.98 7.58 10.66
C ASN A 87 -11.01 8.69 10.21
N LEU A 88 -11.25 9.24 9.01
CA LEU A 88 -10.43 10.30 8.41
C LEU A 88 -10.45 11.64 9.17
N ASN A 89 -11.31 11.78 10.19
CA ASN A 89 -11.36 12.95 11.06
C ASN A 89 -10.87 12.63 12.48
N TYR A 90 -10.29 11.44 12.68
CA TYR A 90 -9.83 11.01 13.98
C TYR A 90 -8.78 11.97 14.55
N VAL A 91 -8.93 12.28 15.84
CA VAL A 91 -7.99 13.06 16.63
C VAL A 91 -7.43 12.12 17.70
N PRO A 92 -6.10 12.00 17.86
CA PRO A 92 -5.50 11.10 18.84
C PRO A 92 -5.98 11.37 20.27
N GLU A 93 -6.43 10.30 20.94
CA GLU A 93 -6.81 10.30 22.36
C GLU A 93 -5.91 9.39 23.20
N ALA A 94 -5.61 9.80 24.43
CA ALA A 94 -4.69 9.10 25.32
C ALA A 94 -5.07 7.62 25.59
N GLN A 95 -6.37 7.33 25.59
CA GLN A 95 -6.91 5.98 25.87
C GLN A 95 -6.66 4.97 24.74
N ASP A 96 -6.36 5.46 23.53
CA ASP A 96 -6.12 4.61 22.35
C ASP A 96 -4.64 4.19 22.21
N PHE A 97 -3.80 4.61 23.16
CA PHE A 97 -2.38 4.25 23.22
C PHE A 97 -2.14 3.06 24.17
N PRO A 98 -1.19 2.16 23.84
CA PRO A 98 -0.27 2.23 22.70
C PRO A 98 -0.83 1.65 21.40
N GLY A 99 -2.05 1.10 21.40
CA GLY A 99 -2.68 0.40 20.25
C GLY A 99 -2.01 -0.94 19.89
N ALA A 100 -2.37 -1.49 18.73
CA ALA A 100 -1.75 -2.70 18.16
C ALA A 100 -1.83 -2.72 16.61
N SER A 101 -1.15 -3.67 15.96
CA SER A 101 -1.14 -3.75 14.49
C SER A 101 -2.49 -4.05 13.86
N ASN A 102 -3.42 -4.64 14.61
CA ASN A 102 -4.77 -4.98 14.18
C ASN A 102 -5.83 -3.98 14.68
N THR A 103 -5.41 -2.80 15.12
CA THR A 103 -6.27 -1.68 15.48
C THR A 103 -5.98 -0.48 14.58
N PRO A 104 -6.91 0.47 14.41
CA PRO A 104 -6.62 1.74 13.76
C PRO A 104 -5.40 2.46 14.37
N GLY A 105 -4.69 3.22 13.54
CA GLY A 105 -3.63 4.15 13.95
C GLY A 105 -4.21 5.54 14.29
N TRP A 106 -3.39 6.60 14.24
CA TRP A 106 -3.76 7.86 14.89
C TRP A 106 -3.66 9.12 14.02
N PHE A 107 -3.00 9.06 12.86
CA PHE A 107 -2.62 10.25 12.10
C PHE A 107 -1.73 11.22 12.90
N ILE A 108 -0.76 10.70 13.66
CA ILE A 108 0.22 11.53 14.40
C ILE A 108 1.39 11.98 13.54
N THR A 109 1.79 11.19 12.55
CA THR A 109 2.93 11.47 11.67
C THR A 109 2.55 12.45 10.56
N PRO A 110 3.41 13.42 10.20
CA PRO A 110 3.13 14.34 9.10
C PRO A 110 2.87 13.64 7.76
N GLU A 111 3.50 12.48 7.54
CA GLU A 111 3.35 11.67 6.34
C GLU A 111 1.93 11.10 6.21
N SER A 112 1.39 10.51 7.29
CA SER A 112 0.03 9.97 7.31
C SER A 112 -1.01 11.09 7.25
N GLN A 113 -0.78 12.22 7.95
CA GLN A 113 -1.65 13.41 7.89
C GLN A 113 -1.71 14.00 6.48
N THR A 114 -0.56 14.16 5.81
CA THR A 114 -0.50 14.69 4.44
C THR A 114 -1.26 13.79 3.47
N THR A 115 -1.03 12.47 3.54
CA THR A 115 -1.72 11.49 2.71
C THR A 115 -3.23 11.54 2.94
N ARG A 116 -3.66 11.62 4.20
CA ARG A 116 -5.08 11.75 4.59
C ARG A 116 -5.70 13.02 4.04
N ASP A 117 -5.02 14.15 4.16
CA ASP A 117 -5.56 15.45 3.76
C ASP A 117 -5.67 15.56 2.23
N VAL A 118 -4.70 15.01 1.48
CA VAL A 118 -4.81 14.84 0.02
C VAL A 118 -5.99 13.93 -0.32
N TYR A 119 -6.10 12.77 0.33
CA TYR A 119 -7.21 11.83 0.09
C TYR A 119 -8.57 12.48 0.35
N LYS A 120 -8.73 13.20 1.46
CA LYS A 120 -9.95 13.95 1.78
C LYS A 120 -10.25 15.03 0.74
N SER A 121 -9.26 15.83 0.35
CA SER A 121 -9.43 16.84 -0.69
C SER A 121 -9.91 16.24 -2.02
N LEU A 122 -9.36 15.09 -2.41
CA LEU A 122 -9.78 14.39 -3.62
C LEU A 122 -11.20 13.83 -3.50
N LYS A 123 -11.57 13.29 -2.34
CA LYS A 123 -12.96 12.87 -2.08
C LYS A 123 -13.93 14.06 -2.10
N ASP A 124 -13.55 15.19 -1.54
CA ASP A 124 -14.38 16.40 -1.54
C ASP A 124 -14.56 16.96 -2.97
N GLU A 125 -13.53 16.89 -3.82
CA GLU A 125 -13.56 17.37 -5.19
C GLU A 125 -14.29 16.42 -6.15
N TYR A 126 -14.00 15.12 -6.09
CA TYR A 126 -14.45 14.12 -7.08
C TYR A 126 -15.53 13.18 -6.53
N GLY A 127 -15.91 13.29 -5.26
CA GLY A 127 -16.86 12.42 -4.57
C GLY A 127 -16.24 11.12 -4.04
N ASN A 128 -15.23 10.58 -4.74
CA ASN A 128 -14.49 9.40 -4.29
C ASN A 128 -13.02 9.44 -4.75
N VAL A 129 -12.18 8.65 -4.08
CA VAL A 129 -10.90 8.22 -4.62
C VAL A 129 -11.07 6.76 -5.05
N ASP A 130 -11.23 6.52 -6.34
CA ASP A 130 -11.59 5.19 -6.83
C ASP A 130 -10.53 4.14 -6.60
N VAL A 131 -9.25 4.51 -6.76
CA VAL A 131 -8.13 3.57 -6.68
C VAL A 131 -7.01 4.17 -5.83
N PHE A 132 -6.53 3.41 -4.86
CA PHE A 132 -5.33 3.72 -4.09
C PHE A 132 -4.30 2.60 -4.26
N ILE A 133 -3.12 2.94 -4.77
CA ILE A 133 -2.04 2.00 -5.02
C ILE A 133 -0.85 2.35 -4.13
N ASP A 134 -0.37 1.37 -3.38
CA ASP A 134 0.79 1.53 -2.51
C ASP A 134 1.96 0.67 -3.02
N LEU A 135 3.14 1.28 -3.14
CA LEU A 135 4.33 0.66 -3.73
C LEU A 135 5.37 0.41 -2.64
N HIS A 136 5.58 -0.86 -2.31
CA HIS A 136 6.49 -1.35 -1.27
C HIS A 136 7.60 -2.22 -1.85
N HIS A 137 8.53 -2.58 -0.97
CA HIS A 137 9.52 -3.61 -1.22
C HIS A 137 9.41 -4.70 -0.16
N GLN A 138 9.62 -5.94 -0.59
CA GLN A 138 9.63 -7.12 0.26
C GLN A 138 11.01 -7.80 0.30
N GLY A 139 11.10 -8.88 1.07
CA GLY A 139 12.27 -9.75 1.09
C GLY A 139 12.49 -10.50 -0.23
N MET A 140 13.42 -11.45 -0.19
CA MET A 140 13.61 -12.42 -1.28
C MET A 140 12.70 -13.62 -1.01
N TYR A 141 11.66 -13.76 -1.81
CA TYR A 141 10.67 -14.84 -1.70
C TYR A 141 10.50 -15.58 -3.02
N TYR A 142 9.72 -16.67 -2.98
CA TYR A 142 9.49 -17.58 -4.11
C TYR A 142 8.01 -17.67 -4.43
N VAL A 143 7.67 -17.93 -5.69
CA VAL A 143 6.31 -18.23 -6.11
C VAL A 143 5.96 -19.61 -5.54
N GLU A 144 4.86 -19.71 -4.79
CA GLU A 144 4.44 -20.98 -4.18
C GLU A 144 4.30 -22.09 -5.24
N GLY A 145 4.83 -23.27 -4.93
CA GLY A 145 4.83 -24.41 -5.85
C GLY A 145 5.97 -24.41 -6.86
N THR A 146 6.93 -23.47 -6.76
CA THR A 146 8.07 -23.37 -7.69
C THR A 146 9.39 -23.05 -6.97
N ASP A 147 10.50 -23.14 -7.68
CA ASP A 147 11.81 -22.59 -7.29
C ASP A 147 12.05 -21.18 -7.83
N ASP A 148 11.06 -20.61 -8.52
CA ASP A 148 11.10 -19.28 -9.10
C ASP A 148 11.01 -18.22 -8.02
N GLU A 149 11.99 -17.31 -8.01
CA GLU A 149 11.93 -16.15 -7.15
C GLU A 149 10.83 -15.18 -7.62
N VAL A 150 10.09 -14.60 -6.67
CA VAL A 150 9.05 -13.60 -6.94
C VAL A 150 9.67 -12.34 -7.53
N THR A 151 9.05 -11.77 -8.55
CA THR A 151 9.40 -10.44 -9.09
C THR A 151 8.70 -9.36 -8.27
N LEU A 152 7.39 -9.50 -8.07
CA LEU A 152 6.61 -8.70 -7.12
C LEU A 152 5.40 -9.50 -6.64
N SER A 153 4.89 -9.15 -5.46
CA SER A 153 3.61 -9.66 -4.97
C SER A 153 2.54 -8.59 -5.05
N LEU A 154 1.31 -9.03 -5.30
CA LEU A 154 0.10 -8.22 -5.35
C LEU A 154 -0.79 -8.47 -4.14
N SER A 155 -1.66 -7.52 -3.78
CA SER A 155 -2.72 -7.76 -2.79
C SER A 155 -3.89 -6.81 -2.92
N ALA A 156 -5.09 -7.37 -2.76
CA ALA A 156 -6.37 -6.67 -2.70
C ALA A 156 -6.96 -6.57 -1.27
N GLN A 157 -6.44 -7.34 -0.30
CA GLN A 157 -7.08 -7.52 1.01
C GLN A 157 -6.18 -7.03 2.15
N PHE A 158 -6.68 -6.08 2.94
CA PHE A 158 -5.97 -5.49 4.10
C PHE A 158 -6.76 -5.54 5.41
N VAL A 159 -8.06 -5.76 5.31
CA VAL A 159 -8.98 -5.94 6.43
C VAL A 159 -9.96 -7.06 6.07
N PRO A 160 -10.54 -7.78 7.05
CA PRO A 160 -11.68 -8.64 6.81
C PRO A 160 -12.85 -7.85 6.22
N ASP A 161 -13.61 -8.47 5.33
CA ASP A 161 -14.76 -7.85 4.67
C ASP A 161 -15.81 -7.42 5.72
N PRO A 162 -16.16 -6.12 5.81
CA PRO A 162 -17.15 -5.60 6.74
C PRO A 162 -18.53 -6.26 6.65
N ASN A 163 -18.85 -6.92 5.53
CA ASN A 163 -20.11 -7.64 5.32
C ASN A 163 -20.11 -9.07 5.89
N THR A 164 -18.98 -9.54 6.45
CA THR A 164 -18.88 -10.87 7.07
C THR A 164 -18.80 -10.80 8.59
N SER A 165 -18.86 -11.96 9.25
CA SER A 165 -18.75 -12.03 10.71
C SER A 165 -17.37 -11.60 11.22
N GLU A 166 -16.33 -11.91 10.44
CA GLU A 166 -14.93 -11.58 10.74
C GLU A 166 -14.68 -10.06 10.68
N GLY A 167 -15.35 -9.37 9.74
CA GLY A 167 -15.24 -7.91 9.56
C GLY A 167 -16.29 -7.09 10.30
N ALA A 168 -17.14 -7.69 11.13
CA ALA A 168 -18.26 -7.00 11.79
C ALA A 168 -17.85 -5.75 12.59
N LYS A 169 -16.60 -5.67 13.08
CA LYS A 169 -16.05 -4.48 13.75
C LYS A 169 -15.88 -3.26 12.82
N TYR A 170 -15.99 -3.45 11.51
CA TYR A 170 -15.92 -2.44 10.47
C TYR A 170 -17.28 -2.20 9.79
N ALA A 171 -18.38 -2.72 10.34
CA ALA A 171 -19.69 -2.68 9.69
C ALA A 171 -20.17 -1.28 9.28
N GLU A 172 -19.71 -0.21 9.94
CA GLU A 172 -19.99 1.18 9.54
C GLU A 172 -19.45 1.54 8.14
N TYR A 173 -18.46 0.81 7.64
CA TYR A 173 -17.84 0.99 6.33
C TYR A 173 -18.38 0.07 5.24
N ALA A 174 -19.30 -0.84 5.59
CA ALA A 174 -19.74 -1.93 4.71
C ALA A 174 -20.35 -1.46 3.38
N GLU A 175 -21.10 -0.36 3.39
CA GLU A 175 -21.74 0.18 2.18
C GLU A 175 -20.74 0.66 1.14
N ASN A 176 -19.56 1.13 1.57
CA ASN A 176 -18.54 1.67 0.67
C ASN A 176 -17.43 0.67 0.36
N TYR A 177 -17.39 -0.50 1.01
CA TYR A 177 -16.28 -1.44 0.85
C TYR A 177 -16.34 -2.15 -0.51
N ARG A 178 -15.33 -1.92 -1.36
CA ARG A 178 -15.27 -2.43 -2.75
C ARG A 178 -14.23 -3.55 -2.91
N TYR A 179 -14.46 -4.69 -2.26
CA TYR A 179 -13.50 -5.81 -2.29
C TYR A 179 -13.32 -6.40 -3.69
N ASP A 180 -14.42 -6.68 -4.39
CA ASP A 180 -14.36 -7.23 -5.76
C ASP A 180 -13.63 -6.30 -6.72
N TYR A 181 -13.86 -5.00 -6.61
CA TYR A 181 -13.13 -4.00 -7.38
C TYR A 181 -11.63 -4.02 -7.08
N SER A 182 -11.24 -4.17 -5.80
CA SER A 182 -9.83 -4.36 -5.43
C SER A 182 -9.23 -5.61 -6.07
N ARG A 183 -9.98 -6.73 -6.08
CA ARG A 183 -9.55 -7.98 -6.76
C ARG A 183 -9.41 -7.77 -8.26
N GLN A 184 -10.37 -7.12 -8.91
CA GLN A 184 -10.33 -6.81 -10.35
C GLN A 184 -9.13 -5.94 -10.73
N LEU A 185 -8.80 -4.92 -9.94
CA LEU A 185 -7.59 -4.09 -10.15
C LEU A 185 -6.31 -4.95 -10.08
N ASN A 186 -6.22 -5.88 -9.13
CA ASN A 186 -5.09 -6.79 -9.02
C ASN A 186 -5.04 -7.79 -10.20
N VAL A 187 -6.19 -8.27 -10.68
CA VAL A 187 -6.29 -9.10 -11.88
C VAL A 187 -5.86 -8.32 -13.13
N ALA A 188 -6.19 -7.04 -13.25
CA ALA A 188 -5.74 -6.20 -14.35
C ALA A 188 -4.21 -6.09 -14.40
N ALA A 189 -3.56 -5.83 -13.26
CA ALA A 189 -2.10 -5.83 -13.17
C ALA A 189 -1.51 -7.20 -13.49
N TYR A 190 -2.08 -8.27 -12.94
CA TYR A 190 -1.62 -9.62 -13.17
C TYR A 190 -1.70 -10.01 -14.65
N ASN A 191 -2.85 -9.80 -15.30
CA ASN A 191 -3.06 -10.12 -16.72
C ASN A 191 -2.09 -9.36 -17.62
N GLU A 192 -1.87 -8.07 -17.37
CA GLU A 192 -0.89 -7.29 -18.11
C GLU A 192 0.52 -7.88 -17.95
N LEU A 193 0.94 -8.21 -16.72
CA LEU A 193 2.25 -8.82 -16.46
C LEU A 193 2.40 -10.20 -17.11
N GLN A 194 1.34 -11.03 -17.10
CA GLN A 194 1.32 -12.34 -17.76
C GLN A 194 1.33 -12.24 -19.29
N SER A 195 0.86 -11.13 -19.88
CA SER A 195 0.82 -10.94 -21.34
C SER A 195 2.20 -10.99 -22.00
N TYR A 196 3.27 -10.76 -21.23
CA TYR A 196 4.65 -10.81 -21.69
C TYR A 196 5.21 -12.25 -21.83
N GLY A 197 4.40 -13.27 -21.56
CA GLY A 197 4.77 -14.68 -21.73
C GLY A 197 5.95 -15.09 -20.85
N ASN A 198 6.79 -16.03 -21.31
CA ASN A 198 7.91 -16.54 -20.51
C ASN A 198 9.01 -15.48 -20.31
N SER A 199 8.81 -14.62 -19.32
CA SER A 199 9.66 -13.49 -18.98
C SER A 199 9.76 -13.39 -17.46
N LYS A 200 10.80 -12.71 -16.95
CA LYS A 200 10.87 -12.47 -15.51
C LYS A 200 9.68 -11.66 -14.96
N PHE A 201 8.86 -11.03 -15.80
CA PHE A 201 7.68 -10.30 -15.35
C PHE A 201 6.57 -11.21 -14.82
N THR A 202 6.59 -12.51 -15.13
CA THR A 202 5.48 -13.41 -14.81
C THR A 202 5.55 -14.06 -13.45
N ASN A 203 6.67 -13.93 -12.72
CA ASN A 203 6.84 -14.49 -11.38
C ASN A 203 6.10 -13.63 -10.34
N ILE A 204 4.78 -13.60 -10.46
CA ILE A 204 3.87 -12.79 -9.63
C ILE A 204 3.20 -13.70 -8.63
N SER A 205 3.06 -13.21 -7.41
CA SER A 205 2.34 -13.93 -6.35
C SER A 205 1.41 -13.01 -5.57
N LEU A 206 0.56 -13.57 -4.72
CA LEU A 206 -0.18 -12.82 -3.72
C LEU A 206 0.65 -12.67 -2.44
N TYR A 207 0.64 -11.45 -1.89
CA TYR A 207 1.11 -11.19 -0.55
C TYR A 207 0.29 -11.98 0.48
N SER A 208 0.67 -11.94 1.76
CA SER A 208 -0.11 -12.59 2.83
C SER A 208 -1.60 -12.20 2.79
N GLN A 209 -2.48 -13.20 2.81
CA GLN A 209 -3.94 -13.02 2.81
C GLN A 209 -4.53 -13.16 4.22
N GLY A 210 -5.80 -12.77 4.41
CA GLY A 210 -6.46 -12.81 5.72
C GLY A 210 -5.95 -11.75 6.69
N LEU A 211 -5.53 -10.60 6.16
CA LEU A 211 -4.97 -9.50 6.93
C LEU A 211 -6.06 -8.72 7.68
N ASP A 212 -5.67 -8.16 8.82
CA ASP A 212 -6.47 -7.24 9.63
C ASP A 212 -5.57 -6.08 10.07
N LEU A 213 -5.36 -5.14 9.16
CA LEU A 213 -4.41 -4.04 9.26
C LEU A 213 -5.09 -2.69 8.96
N PRO A 214 -6.11 -2.28 9.74
CA PRO A 214 -6.84 -1.03 9.50
C PRO A 214 -5.94 0.20 9.65
N GLY A 215 -4.83 0.09 10.40
CA GLY A 215 -3.85 1.15 10.61
C GLY A 215 -2.92 1.43 9.41
N THR A 216 -3.05 0.69 8.31
CA THR A 216 -2.30 0.94 7.06
C THR A 216 -3.08 1.89 6.15
N ALA A 217 -2.39 2.58 5.24
CA ALA A 217 -3.06 3.42 4.24
C ALA A 217 -4.07 2.61 3.42
N LEU A 218 -3.66 1.42 2.96
CA LEU A 218 -4.52 0.51 2.20
C LEU A 218 -5.73 0.03 3.02
N GLY A 219 -5.53 -0.38 4.28
CA GLY A 219 -6.64 -0.78 5.15
C GLY A 219 -7.64 0.35 5.42
N SER A 220 -7.14 1.55 5.75
CA SER A 220 -7.96 2.73 6.00
C SER A 220 -8.71 3.20 4.76
N TYR A 221 -8.05 3.26 3.59
CA TYR A 221 -8.68 3.75 2.36
C TYR A 221 -9.58 2.73 1.68
N ALA A 222 -9.32 1.43 1.84
CA ALA A 222 -10.28 0.38 1.45
C ALA A 222 -11.61 0.55 2.19
N LEU A 223 -11.55 0.77 3.52
CA LEU A 223 -12.74 1.07 4.34
C LEU A 223 -13.41 2.40 3.96
N ASN A 224 -12.74 3.28 3.24
CA ASN A 224 -13.28 4.58 2.81
C ASN A 224 -13.75 4.63 1.34
N GLY A 225 -13.80 3.50 0.65
CA GLY A 225 -14.40 3.40 -0.69
C GLY A 225 -13.43 3.28 -1.87
N SER A 226 -12.13 3.19 -1.59
CA SER A 226 -11.12 2.97 -2.63
C SER A 226 -10.94 1.48 -2.92
N GLY A 227 -10.83 1.13 -4.20
CA GLY A 227 -10.16 -0.10 -4.59
C GLY A 227 -8.67 -0.02 -4.26
N THR A 228 -8.13 -1.05 -3.63
CA THR A 228 -6.75 -1.01 -3.14
C THR A 228 -5.85 -2.04 -3.81
N VAL A 229 -4.64 -1.61 -4.15
CA VAL A 229 -3.61 -2.48 -4.74
C VAL A 229 -2.29 -2.24 -4.03
N LEU A 230 -1.69 -3.31 -3.53
CA LEU A 230 -0.31 -3.30 -3.06
C LEU A 230 0.60 -3.91 -4.11
N PHE A 231 1.74 -3.27 -4.36
CA PHE A 231 2.88 -3.89 -5.02
C PHE A 231 4.00 -4.10 -4.01
N GLU A 232 4.39 -5.34 -3.78
CA GLU A 232 5.54 -5.69 -2.96
C GLU A 232 6.68 -6.14 -3.88
N VAL A 233 7.57 -5.22 -4.23
CA VAL A 233 8.67 -5.47 -5.18
C VAL A 233 9.80 -6.22 -4.48
N ARG A 234 10.34 -7.26 -5.11
CA ARG A 234 11.39 -8.07 -4.48
C ARG A 234 12.66 -7.26 -4.16
N GLY A 235 13.13 -7.44 -2.92
CA GLY A 235 14.41 -6.95 -2.43
C GLY A 235 14.44 -5.43 -2.24
N GLN A 236 15.53 -4.93 -1.65
CA GLN A 236 15.77 -3.49 -1.59
C GLN A 236 16.55 -3.08 -2.84
N THR A 237 16.03 -2.14 -3.62
CA THR A 237 16.61 -1.77 -4.93
C THR A 237 18.07 -1.28 -4.85
N GLN A 238 18.52 -0.79 -3.69
CA GLN A 238 19.91 -0.41 -3.42
C GLN A 238 20.87 -1.60 -3.42
N MET A 239 20.37 -2.80 -3.12
CA MET A 239 21.16 -4.04 -3.09
C MET A 239 21.18 -4.78 -4.44
N MET A 240 20.33 -4.36 -5.37
CA MET A 240 20.18 -4.99 -6.69
C MET A 240 21.12 -4.35 -7.72
N GLY A 241 21.73 -5.18 -8.57
CA GLY A 241 22.51 -4.67 -9.71
C GLY A 241 21.65 -3.85 -10.68
N GLN A 242 22.27 -2.93 -11.43
CA GLN A 242 21.57 -1.98 -12.33
C GLN A 242 20.59 -2.66 -13.30
N LYS A 243 20.95 -3.83 -13.82
CA LYS A 243 20.09 -4.62 -14.72
C LYS A 243 18.81 -5.09 -14.03
N GLU A 244 18.94 -5.67 -12.85
CA GLU A 244 17.81 -6.20 -12.08
C GLU A 244 16.91 -5.05 -11.60
N LYS A 245 17.51 -3.94 -11.13
CA LYS A 245 16.76 -2.71 -10.81
C LYS A 245 15.92 -2.23 -12.00
N GLY A 246 16.51 -2.16 -13.20
CA GLY A 246 15.80 -1.76 -14.40
C GLY A 246 14.64 -2.71 -14.76
N GLN A 247 14.82 -4.02 -14.53
CA GLN A 247 13.76 -5.02 -14.73
C GLN A 247 12.61 -4.83 -13.74
N LEU A 248 12.89 -4.69 -12.45
CA LEU A 248 11.87 -4.47 -11.42
C LEU A 248 11.08 -3.17 -11.64
N VAL A 249 11.76 -2.09 -12.02
CA VAL A 249 11.09 -0.83 -12.41
C VAL A 249 10.15 -1.06 -13.57
N LYS A 250 10.55 -1.84 -14.58
CA LYS A 250 9.67 -2.17 -15.71
C LYS A 250 8.49 -3.03 -15.29
N SER A 251 8.66 -4.00 -14.38
CA SER A 251 7.53 -4.77 -13.85
C SER A 251 6.48 -3.87 -13.21
N VAL A 252 6.91 -2.94 -12.34
CA VAL A 252 6.00 -1.97 -11.70
C VAL A 252 5.34 -1.08 -12.75
N GLU A 253 6.10 -0.54 -13.71
CA GLU A 253 5.53 0.29 -14.77
C GLU A 253 4.46 -0.44 -15.58
N GLN A 254 4.67 -1.71 -15.96
CA GLN A 254 3.68 -2.45 -16.74
C GLN A 254 2.46 -2.82 -15.91
N GLY A 255 2.64 -3.30 -14.67
CA GLY A 255 1.50 -3.58 -13.78
C GLY A 255 0.62 -2.35 -13.52
N LEU A 256 1.25 -1.18 -13.30
CA LEU A 256 0.52 0.09 -13.17
C LEU A 256 -0.16 0.49 -14.49
N THR A 257 0.50 0.30 -15.63
CA THR A 257 -0.10 0.56 -16.95
C THR A 257 -1.35 -0.29 -17.17
N GLY A 258 -1.31 -1.59 -16.87
CA GLY A 258 -2.47 -2.47 -16.98
C GLY A 258 -3.66 -2.01 -16.15
N ILE A 259 -3.42 -1.57 -14.91
CA ILE A 259 -4.46 -1.00 -14.06
C ILE A 259 -5.01 0.30 -14.66
N ILE A 260 -4.14 1.26 -14.99
CA ILE A 260 -4.55 2.59 -15.47
C ILE A 260 -5.37 2.47 -16.76
N GLU A 261 -4.94 1.62 -17.70
CA GLU A 261 -5.67 1.39 -18.94
C GLU A 261 -7.03 0.75 -18.69
N ALA A 262 -7.09 -0.29 -17.85
CA ALA A 262 -8.33 -0.98 -17.54
C ALA A 262 -9.36 -0.13 -16.77
N VAL A 263 -8.89 0.81 -15.94
CA VAL A 263 -9.77 1.78 -15.26
C VAL A 263 -10.23 2.85 -16.24
N ALA A 264 -9.33 3.38 -17.09
CA ALA A 264 -9.67 4.42 -18.05
C ALA A 264 -10.69 3.97 -19.10
N ASP A 265 -10.60 2.73 -19.59
CA ASP A 265 -11.55 2.19 -20.58
C ASP A 265 -12.74 1.42 -19.98
N GLY A 266 -12.78 1.32 -18.64
CA GLY A 266 -13.83 0.62 -17.89
C GLY A 266 -13.77 -0.91 -17.98
N SER A 267 -12.77 -1.49 -18.64
CA SER A 267 -12.65 -2.96 -18.76
C SER A 267 -12.37 -3.65 -17.42
N VAL A 268 -11.85 -2.94 -16.41
CA VAL A 268 -11.63 -3.47 -15.06
C VAL A 268 -12.91 -4.07 -14.45
N GLU A 269 -14.07 -3.45 -14.68
CA GLU A 269 -15.37 -3.89 -14.16
C GLU A 269 -15.86 -5.20 -14.81
N THR A 270 -15.26 -5.60 -15.94
CA THR A 270 -15.59 -6.82 -16.67
C THR A 270 -14.72 -8.01 -16.28
N LEU A 271 -13.63 -7.76 -15.53
CA LEU A 271 -12.75 -8.82 -15.05
C LEU A 271 -13.46 -9.66 -13.99
N ASN A 272 -13.21 -10.96 -14.00
CA ASN A 272 -13.73 -11.86 -12.98
C ASN A 272 -12.90 -11.70 -11.69
N PRO A 273 -13.46 -11.21 -10.57
CA PRO A 273 -12.71 -11.02 -9.34
C PRO A 273 -12.19 -12.35 -8.76
N GLU A 274 -12.84 -13.48 -9.05
CA GLU A 274 -12.40 -14.81 -8.61
C GLU A 274 -11.08 -15.25 -9.28
N ASP A 275 -10.67 -14.62 -10.38
CA ASP A 275 -9.37 -14.90 -11.00
C ASP A 275 -8.20 -14.44 -10.10
N TYR A 276 -8.45 -13.52 -9.15
CA TYR A 276 -7.48 -13.11 -8.15
C TYR A 276 -7.03 -14.29 -7.29
N ASP A 277 -7.95 -15.16 -6.88
CA ASP A 277 -7.66 -16.29 -6.00
C ASP A 277 -6.88 -17.42 -6.71
N ASN A 278 -6.73 -17.32 -8.04
CA ASN A 278 -5.87 -18.23 -8.83
C ASN A 278 -4.41 -17.74 -8.92
N ILE A 279 -4.10 -16.52 -8.48
CA ILE A 279 -2.72 -16.02 -8.43
C ILE A 279 -1.98 -16.82 -7.33
N PRO A 280 -0.81 -17.42 -7.63
CA PRO A 280 -0.08 -18.21 -6.64
C PRO A 280 0.29 -17.41 -5.38
N LEU A 281 0.37 -18.04 -4.22
CA LEU A 281 0.80 -17.35 -3.00
C LEU A 281 2.33 -17.10 -2.98
N THR A 282 2.78 -16.17 -2.15
CA THR A 282 4.20 -16.01 -1.83
C THR A 282 4.67 -17.09 -0.85
N SER A 283 5.82 -17.70 -1.12
CA SER A 283 6.50 -18.67 -0.24
C SER A 283 7.85 -18.16 0.28
N ASN A 284 8.16 -18.50 1.54
CA ASN A 284 9.46 -18.21 2.16
C ASN A 284 10.59 -19.15 1.71
N LYS A 285 10.26 -20.22 0.97
CA LYS A 285 11.22 -21.24 0.52
C LYS A 285 10.86 -21.72 -0.89
N PRO A 286 11.86 -22.10 -1.70
CA PRO A 286 11.59 -22.73 -2.99
C PRO A 286 10.98 -24.12 -2.76
N THR A 287 10.08 -24.52 -3.66
CA THR A 287 9.42 -25.83 -3.66
C THR A 287 9.49 -26.43 -5.05
N ASN A 288 9.98 -27.67 -5.16
CA ASN A 288 10.03 -28.44 -6.41
C ASN A 288 8.86 -29.41 -6.50
#